data_AF-A0A843YTE6-F1
#
_entry.id   AF-A0A843YTE6-F1
#
_cell.length_a   1.000
_cell.length_b   1.000
_cell.length_c   1.000
_cell.angle_alpha   90.00
_cell.angle_beta   90.00
_cell.angle_gamma   90.00
#
_symmetry.space_group_name_H-M   'P 1'
#
loop_
_entity.id
_entity.type
_entity.pdbx_description
1 polymer ?
#
loop_
_entity_poly.entity_id
_entity_poly.type
_entity_poly.pdbx_seq_one_letter_code
_entity_poly.pdbx_strand_id
1 'polypeptide(L)'
;MPTENKTSFEKFERVIPLVSHIAQVIIMLLTAGGLYFTVIPLYQKAAVDEQVAKQQLRLEQLQRTVATNYKKMRAEAIRQYVFLAGVDCTGLMTPIPPLGVRSTGADLNDKILAINVSDCMHADLTTATLLTALTPEDREALSVSVNNIAADIDIARLAAKVRNSAAKPPFNAAGPLDLGLGEFAEMQLAVIKKFGATDNQVRAAREQMSVNTQRNKMTVQYTTFARSEIGKLNQLVWPKNTD
;
A
#
# COMPACT_ATOMS: atom_id res chain seq x y z
N MET A 1 -77.25 -36.47 81.63
CA MET A 1 -76.20 -37.15 80.84
C MET A 1 -76.43 -36.84 79.37
N PRO A 2 -75.67 -35.92 78.75
CA PRO A 2 -75.65 -35.77 77.31
C PRO A 2 -74.42 -36.48 76.74
N THR A 3 -74.65 -37.48 75.89
CA THR A 3 -73.63 -38.16 75.09
C THR A 3 -73.70 -37.60 73.67
N GLU A 4 -73.12 -36.41 73.47
CA GLU A 4 -73.08 -35.77 72.16
C GLU A 4 -71.73 -35.05 72.04
N ASN A 5 -70.78 -35.65 71.30
CA ASN A 5 -69.57 -35.03 70.70
C ASN A 5 -68.39 -35.97 70.44
N LYS A 6 -68.50 -37.29 70.63
CA LYS A 6 -67.35 -38.20 70.37
C LYS A 6 -67.00 -38.40 68.89
N THR A 7 -67.96 -38.31 67.97
CA THR A 7 -67.76 -38.64 66.53
C THR A 7 -67.10 -37.53 65.71
N SER A 8 -67.17 -36.27 66.16
CA SER A 8 -66.52 -35.14 65.46
C SER A 8 -65.03 -35.02 65.81
N PHE A 9 -64.65 -35.41 67.03
CA PHE A 9 -63.27 -35.33 67.50
C PHE A 9 -62.38 -36.38 66.83
N GLU A 10 -62.85 -37.63 66.70
CA GLU A 10 -62.10 -38.71 66.02
C GLU A 10 -61.88 -38.44 64.52
N LYS A 11 -62.84 -37.80 63.85
CA LYS A 11 -62.67 -37.36 62.45
C LYS A 11 -61.63 -36.24 62.33
N PHE A 12 -61.61 -35.31 63.27
CA PHE A 12 -60.60 -34.25 63.34
C PHE A 12 -59.19 -34.81 63.58
N GLU A 13 -59.07 -35.75 64.51
CA GLU A 13 -57.80 -36.42 64.87
C GLU A 13 -57.19 -37.17 63.67
N ARG A 14 -58.02 -37.68 62.76
CA ARG A 14 -57.58 -38.37 61.53
C ARG A 14 -57.24 -37.43 60.37
N VAL A 15 -57.83 -36.23 60.33
CA VAL A 15 -57.63 -35.23 59.26
C VAL A 15 -56.42 -34.34 59.52
N ILE A 16 -56.14 -33.99 60.78
CA ILE A 16 -54.96 -33.20 61.19
C ILE A 16 -53.64 -33.75 60.64
N PRO A 17 -53.30 -35.06 60.79
CA PRO A 17 -52.04 -35.59 60.24
C PRO A 17 -52.01 -35.57 58.71
N LEU A 18 -53.16 -35.71 58.05
CA LEU A 18 -53.26 -35.70 56.59
C LEU A 18 -53.02 -34.29 56.03
N VAL A 19 -53.55 -33.25 56.69
CA VAL A 19 -53.29 -31.84 56.36
C VAL A 19 -51.83 -31.48 56.64
N SER A 20 -51.24 -31.99 57.72
CA SER A 20 -49.81 -31.78 58.06
C SER A 20 -48.89 -32.36 56.98
N HIS A 21 -49.15 -33.58 56.52
CA HIS A 21 -48.37 -34.19 55.44
C HIS A 21 -48.54 -33.46 54.11
N ILE A 22 -49.75 -32.99 53.78
CA ILE A 22 -49.98 -32.17 52.58
C ILE A 22 -49.20 -30.85 52.68
N ALA A 23 -49.24 -30.17 53.83
CA ALA A 23 -48.48 -28.94 54.04
C ALA A 23 -46.96 -29.18 53.92
N GLN A 24 -46.43 -30.28 54.46
CA GLN A 24 -45.03 -30.66 54.28
C GLN A 24 -44.65 -30.89 52.82
N VAL A 25 -45.50 -31.57 52.05
CA VAL A 25 -45.26 -31.81 50.61
C VAL A 25 -45.31 -30.51 49.82
N ILE A 26 -46.28 -29.64 50.11
CA ILE A 26 -46.40 -28.32 49.45
C ILE A 26 -45.17 -27.47 49.78
N ILE A 27 -44.75 -27.41 51.05
CA ILE A 27 -43.54 -26.69 51.45
C ILE A 27 -42.33 -27.27 50.73
N MET A 28 -42.16 -28.59 50.68
CA MET A 28 -41.05 -29.23 49.99
C MET A 28 -41.02 -28.88 48.49
N LEU A 29 -42.17 -28.90 47.81
CA LEU A 29 -42.29 -28.51 46.40
C LEU A 29 -42.01 -27.02 46.19
N LEU A 30 -42.46 -26.14 47.09
CA LEU A 30 -42.16 -24.71 47.07
C LEU A 30 -40.67 -24.45 47.26
N THR A 31 -40.01 -25.16 48.18
CA THR A 31 -38.57 -25.03 48.40
C THR A 31 -37.80 -25.56 47.20
N ALA A 32 -38.16 -26.72 46.65
CA ALA A 32 -37.54 -27.29 45.45
C ALA A 32 -37.75 -26.39 44.22
N GLY A 33 -38.97 -25.85 44.05
CA GLY A 33 -39.30 -24.88 43.01
C GLY A 33 -38.54 -23.57 43.17
N GLY A 34 -38.44 -23.04 44.38
CA GLY A 34 -37.63 -21.86 44.68
C GLY A 34 -36.16 -22.07 44.35
N LEU A 35 -35.60 -23.23 44.68
CA LEU A 35 -34.22 -23.59 44.34
C LEU A 35 -34.01 -23.75 42.83
N TYR A 36 -34.96 -24.38 42.14
CA TYR A 36 -34.97 -24.50 40.68
C TYR A 36 -35.01 -23.13 39.98
N PHE A 37 -35.92 -22.25 40.40
CA PHE A 37 -36.09 -20.92 39.80
C PHE A 37 -35.01 -19.90 40.18
N THR A 38 -34.23 -20.13 41.24
CA THR A 38 -33.16 -19.19 41.66
C THR A 38 -31.78 -19.64 41.20
N VAL A 39 -31.45 -20.91 41.35
CA VAL A 39 -30.09 -21.42 41.14
C VAL A 39 -29.79 -21.68 39.66
N ILE A 40 -30.73 -22.26 38.91
CA ILE A 40 -30.54 -22.55 37.48
C ILE A 40 -30.31 -21.29 36.65
N PRO A 41 -31.12 -20.22 36.77
CA PRO A 41 -30.85 -19.00 36.00
C PRO A 41 -29.54 -18.31 36.43
N LEU A 42 -29.06 -18.52 37.65
CA LEU A 42 -27.76 -18.01 38.09
C LEU A 42 -26.61 -18.67 37.30
N TYR A 43 -26.66 -20.00 37.14
CA TYR A 43 -25.67 -20.74 36.35
C TYR A 43 -25.76 -20.42 34.86
N GLN A 44 -26.97 -20.26 34.32
CA GLN A 44 -27.17 -19.87 32.92
C GLN A 44 -26.60 -18.48 32.62
N LYS A 45 -26.77 -17.51 33.53
CA LYS A 45 -26.17 -16.17 33.37
C LYS A 45 -24.65 -16.21 33.39
N ALA A 46 -24.05 -16.89 34.36
CA ALA A 46 -22.59 -17.00 34.44
C ALA A 46 -21.96 -17.64 33.19
N ALA A 47 -22.60 -18.68 32.64
CA ALA A 47 -22.13 -19.33 31.41
C ALA A 47 -22.26 -18.41 30.18
N VAL A 48 -23.31 -17.59 30.10
CA VAL A 48 -23.48 -16.61 29.02
C VAL A 48 -22.46 -15.48 29.13
N ASP A 49 -22.23 -14.94 30.34
CA ASP A 49 -21.25 -13.89 30.57
C ASP A 49 -19.82 -14.35 30.20
N GLU A 50 -19.47 -15.59 30.52
CA GLU A 50 -18.19 -16.18 30.11
C GLU A 50 -18.07 -16.30 28.59
N GLN A 51 -19.15 -16.68 27.88
CA GLN A 51 -19.15 -16.74 26.43
C GLN A 51 -19.03 -15.36 25.79
N VAL A 52 -19.73 -14.36 26.33
CA VAL A 52 -19.66 -12.96 25.86
C VAL A 52 -18.25 -12.41 26.05
N ALA A 53 -17.64 -12.63 27.22
CA ALA A 53 -16.26 -12.20 27.49
C ALA A 53 -15.26 -12.85 26.51
N LYS A 54 -15.40 -14.15 26.23
CA LYS A 54 -14.58 -14.85 25.23
C LYS A 54 -14.78 -14.29 23.82
N GLN A 55 -16.00 -13.95 23.44
CA GLN A 55 -16.30 -13.36 22.14
C GLN A 55 -15.71 -11.96 22.00
N GLN A 56 -15.79 -11.13 23.05
CA GLN A 56 -15.17 -9.80 23.08
C GLN A 56 -13.65 -9.89 22.91
N LEU A 57 -12.98 -10.77 23.66
CA LEU A 57 -11.54 -10.99 23.51
C LEU A 57 -11.16 -11.46 22.10
N ARG A 58 -11.95 -12.37 21.51
CA ARG A 58 -11.72 -12.82 20.13
C ARG A 58 -11.93 -11.70 19.11
N LEU A 59 -12.92 -10.85 19.31
CA LEU A 59 -13.18 -9.69 18.45
C LEU A 59 -12.00 -8.70 18.50
N GLU A 60 -11.51 -8.37 19.69
CA GLU A 60 -10.34 -7.50 19.85
C GLU A 60 -9.09 -8.09 19.18
N GLN A 61 -8.86 -9.40 19.35
CA GLN A 61 -7.76 -10.10 18.68
C GLN A 61 -7.90 -10.03 17.16
N LEU A 62 -9.10 -10.30 16.64
CA LEU A 62 -9.36 -10.28 15.21
C LEU A 62 -9.20 -8.87 14.63
N GLN A 63 -9.68 -7.85 15.32
CA GLN A 63 -9.49 -6.44 14.94
C GLN A 63 -8.01 -6.08 14.85
N ARG A 64 -7.19 -6.47 15.85
CA ARG A 64 -5.74 -6.26 15.82
C ARG A 64 -5.07 -6.99 14.66
N THR A 65 -5.50 -8.22 14.36
CA THR A 65 -4.99 -8.99 13.21
C THR A 65 -5.35 -8.32 11.89
N VAL A 66 -6.60 -7.86 11.71
CA VAL A 66 -7.04 -7.14 10.51
C VAL A 66 -6.26 -5.85 10.34
N ALA A 67 -6.11 -5.04 11.39
CA ALA A 67 -5.33 -3.79 11.34
C ALA A 67 -3.86 -4.05 10.98
N THR A 68 -3.25 -5.09 11.55
CA THR A 68 -1.86 -5.47 11.25
C THR A 68 -1.70 -5.95 9.80
N ASN A 69 -2.63 -6.79 9.33
CA ASN A 69 -2.61 -7.29 7.97
C ASN A 69 -2.86 -6.17 6.95
N TYR A 70 -3.77 -5.24 7.27
CA TYR A 70 -4.00 -4.06 6.45
C TYR A 70 -2.74 -3.20 6.32
N LYS A 71 -2.04 -2.91 7.42
CA LYS A 71 -0.77 -2.16 7.40
C LYS A 71 0.27 -2.82 6.49
N LYS A 72 0.39 -4.16 6.53
CA LYS A 72 1.30 -4.92 5.66
C LYS A 72 0.88 -4.87 4.20
N MET A 73 -0.40 -5.12 3.92
CA MET A 73 -0.96 -5.08 2.57
C MET A 73 -0.80 -3.69 1.95
N ARG A 74 -1.10 -2.63 2.69
CA ARG A 74 -0.92 -1.23 2.26
C ARG A 74 0.54 -0.95 1.91
N ALA A 75 1.48 -1.32 2.77
CA ALA A 75 2.91 -1.11 2.51
C ALA A 75 3.37 -1.84 1.24
N GLU A 76 2.88 -3.06 1.01
CA GLU A 76 3.23 -3.84 -0.18
C GLU A 76 2.62 -3.26 -1.47
N ALA A 77 1.34 -2.87 -1.42
CA ALA A 77 0.66 -2.23 -2.55
C ALA A 77 1.39 -0.95 -2.99
N ILE A 78 1.87 -0.16 -2.03
CA ILE A 78 2.63 1.06 -2.33
C ILE A 78 4.01 0.77 -2.88
N ARG A 79 4.74 -0.21 -2.35
CA ARG A 79 6.03 -0.62 -2.91
C ARG A 79 5.90 -1.08 -4.35
N GLN A 80 4.87 -1.88 -4.64
CA GLN A 80 4.60 -2.37 -5.98
C GLN A 80 4.23 -1.22 -6.92
N TYR A 81 3.39 -0.28 -6.47
CA TYR A 81 3.07 0.92 -7.23
C TYR A 81 4.32 1.78 -7.51
N VAL A 82 5.14 2.06 -6.48
CA VAL A 82 6.39 2.81 -6.61
C VAL A 82 7.34 2.16 -7.61
N PHE A 83 7.43 0.84 -7.59
CA PHE A 83 8.26 0.11 -8.55
C PHE A 83 7.74 0.26 -9.98
N LEU A 84 6.45 0.01 -10.22
CA LEU A 84 5.85 0.09 -11.55
C LEU A 84 5.87 1.52 -12.10
N ALA A 85 5.31 2.48 -11.37
CA ALA A 85 5.29 3.89 -11.77
C ALA A 85 6.72 4.45 -11.92
N GLY A 86 7.65 4.01 -11.05
CA GLY A 86 9.06 4.38 -11.13
C GLY A 86 9.76 3.90 -12.40
N VAL A 87 9.33 2.78 -12.98
CA VAL A 87 9.88 2.21 -14.22
C VAL A 87 9.20 2.84 -15.44
N ASP A 88 7.87 2.89 -15.44
CA ASP A 88 7.06 3.29 -16.58
C ASP A 88 7.10 4.81 -16.77
N CYS A 89 6.88 5.58 -15.70
CA CYS A 89 6.84 7.04 -15.78
C CYS A 89 8.22 7.71 -15.83
N THR A 90 9.33 6.99 -15.57
CA THR A 90 10.69 7.57 -15.73
C THR A 90 11.38 7.15 -17.03
N GLY A 91 10.68 6.43 -17.91
CA GLY A 91 11.21 6.03 -19.21
C GLY A 91 12.31 4.97 -19.15
N LEU A 92 12.40 4.20 -18.05
CA LEU A 92 13.36 3.09 -17.98
C LEU A 92 13.02 1.98 -18.99
N MET A 93 11.72 1.81 -19.26
CA MET A 93 11.21 0.83 -20.22
C MET A 93 10.96 1.40 -21.62
N THR A 94 11.52 2.56 -21.96
CA THR A 94 11.45 3.03 -23.36
C THR A 94 12.15 2.04 -24.28
N PRO A 95 11.48 1.49 -25.31
CA PRO A 95 12.05 0.45 -26.15
C PRO A 95 13.28 0.97 -26.90
N ILE A 96 14.36 0.18 -26.82
CA ILE A 96 15.58 0.44 -27.59
C ILE A 96 15.25 0.16 -29.07
N PRO A 97 15.57 1.08 -30.00
CA PRO A 97 15.34 0.84 -31.41
C PRO A 97 16.11 -0.41 -31.88
N PRO A 98 15.52 -1.24 -32.76
CA PRO A 98 16.16 -2.45 -33.24
C PRO A 98 17.48 -2.14 -33.97
N LEU A 99 18.47 -3.00 -33.75
CA LEU A 99 19.80 -2.87 -34.36
C LEU A 99 19.68 -2.84 -35.89
N GLY A 100 20.34 -1.87 -36.53
CA GLY A 100 20.34 -1.72 -38.00
C GLY A 100 19.25 -0.81 -38.56
N VAL A 101 18.25 -0.40 -37.76
CA VAL A 101 17.28 0.62 -38.19
C VAL A 101 17.85 2.01 -37.88
N ARG A 102 18.09 2.80 -38.92
CA ARG A 102 18.50 4.20 -38.78
C ARG A 102 17.37 4.94 -38.05
N SER A 103 17.60 5.34 -36.80
CA SER A 103 16.61 6.10 -36.04
C SER A 103 16.43 7.47 -36.72
N THR A 104 15.36 7.61 -37.49
CA THR A 104 14.88 8.90 -38.01
C THR A 104 14.02 9.64 -36.98
N GLY A 105 13.73 9.00 -35.83
CA GLY A 105 12.94 9.55 -34.75
C GLY A 105 13.76 10.33 -33.72
N ALA A 106 13.05 10.98 -32.79
CA ALA A 106 13.61 11.72 -31.67
C ALA A 106 14.66 10.91 -30.89
N ASP A 107 15.70 11.59 -30.39
CA ASP A 107 16.73 11.00 -29.55
C ASP A 107 16.11 10.32 -28.32
N LEU A 108 16.76 9.29 -27.78
CA LEU A 108 16.27 8.59 -26.57
C LEU A 108 16.06 9.57 -25.41
N ASN A 109 16.95 10.54 -25.26
CA ASN A 109 16.82 11.61 -24.27
C ASN A 109 15.53 12.41 -24.45
N ASP A 110 15.19 12.74 -25.70
CA ASP A 110 13.96 13.50 -26.01
C ASP A 110 12.72 12.66 -25.75
N LYS A 111 12.76 11.35 -26.03
CA LYS A 111 11.66 10.42 -25.71
C LYS A 111 11.43 10.31 -24.21
N ILE A 112 12.49 10.15 -23.42
CA ILE A 112 12.40 10.09 -21.95
C ILE A 112 11.83 11.39 -21.39
N LEU A 113 12.30 12.55 -21.86
CA LEU A 113 11.84 13.86 -21.39
C LEU A 113 10.48 14.29 -21.95
N ALA A 114 9.96 13.57 -22.96
CA ALA A 114 8.62 13.78 -23.49
C ALA A 114 7.53 13.14 -22.62
N ILE A 115 7.87 12.17 -21.76
CA ILE A 115 6.92 11.54 -20.84
C ILE A 115 6.41 12.60 -19.86
N ASN A 116 5.10 12.85 -19.85
CA ASN A 116 4.46 13.66 -18.82
C ASN A 116 4.29 12.79 -17.56
N VAL A 117 5.08 13.07 -16.52
CA VAL A 117 5.12 12.22 -15.32
C VAL A 117 3.82 12.34 -14.54
N SER A 118 3.24 13.54 -14.45
CA SER A 118 1.93 13.73 -13.83
C SER A 118 0.85 12.90 -14.51
N ASP A 119 0.69 13.02 -15.82
CA ASP A 119 -0.34 12.25 -16.55
C ASP A 119 -0.11 10.73 -16.39
N CYS A 120 1.14 10.28 -16.49
CA CYS A 120 1.51 8.87 -16.34
C CYS A 120 1.17 8.34 -14.94
N MET A 121 1.62 9.01 -13.88
CA MET A 121 1.38 8.58 -12.50
C MET A 121 -0.12 8.60 -12.16
N HIS A 122 -0.87 9.58 -12.67
CA HIS A 122 -2.32 9.65 -12.53
C HIS A 122 -3.01 8.48 -13.23
N ALA A 123 -2.65 8.17 -14.48
CA ALA A 123 -3.19 7.04 -15.21
C ALA A 123 -2.91 5.72 -14.48
N ASP A 124 -1.67 5.53 -14.02
CA ASP A 124 -1.27 4.36 -13.24
C ASP A 124 -2.04 4.25 -11.92
N LEU A 125 -2.25 5.38 -11.23
CA LEU A 125 -3.01 5.41 -9.97
C LEU A 125 -4.45 4.93 -10.16
N THR A 126 -5.08 5.29 -11.28
CA THR A 126 -6.47 4.89 -11.59
C THR A 126 -6.61 3.44 -12.08
N THR A 127 -5.55 2.89 -12.68
CA THR A 127 -5.57 1.53 -13.27
C THR A 127 -4.99 0.47 -12.34
N ALA A 128 -4.24 0.88 -11.30
CA ALA A 128 -3.62 -0.03 -10.35
C ALA A 128 -4.66 -0.77 -9.49
N THR A 129 -4.97 -2.01 -9.87
CA THR A 129 -5.85 -2.92 -9.14
C THR A 129 -5.41 -3.16 -7.70
N LEU A 130 -4.10 -3.05 -7.43
CA LEU A 130 -3.53 -3.25 -6.10
C LEU A 130 -3.94 -2.14 -5.11
N LEU A 131 -4.29 -0.96 -5.62
CA LEU A 131 -4.67 0.19 -4.80
C LEU A 131 -6.17 0.21 -4.47
N THR A 132 -6.98 -0.65 -5.12
CA THR A 132 -8.43 -0.72 -4.82
C THR A 132 -8.71 -1.26 -3.42
N ALA A 133 -7.76 -1.97 -2.82
CA ALA A 133 -7.86 -2.51 -1.47
C ALA A 133 -7.59 -1.47 -0.36
N LEU A 134 -7.12 -0.28 -0.71
CA LEU A 134 -6.91 0.81 0.24
C LEU A 134 -8.24 1.46 0.66
N THR A 135 -8.30 1.92 1.91
CA THR A 135 -9.41 2.73 2.40
C THR A 135 -9.53 4.02 1.58
N PRO A 136 -10.73 4.63 1.48
CA PRO A 136 -10.91 5.91 0.79
C PRO A 136 -9.96 7.00 1.29
N GLU A 137 -9.74 7.07 2.60
CA GLU A 137 -8.87 8.07 3.24
C GLU A 137 -7.40 7.85 2.84
N ASP A 138 -6.95 6.59 2.82
CA ASP A 138 -5.59 6.26 2.39
C ASP A 138 -5.40 6.53 0.89
N ARG A 139 -6.42 6.29 0.06
CA ARG A 139 -6.38 6.60 -1.38
C ARG A 139 -6.29 8.11 -1.63
N GLU A 140 -7.04 8.90 -0.88
CA GLU A 140 -6.97 10.36 -0.96
C GLU A 140 -5.58 10.86 -0.55
N ALA A 141 -5.05 10.39 0.58
CA ALA A 141 -3.71 10.76 1.06
C ALA A 141 -2.61 10.37 0.05
N LEU A 142 -2.73 9.19 -0.55
CA LEU A 142 -1.84 8.73 -1.62
C LEU A 142 -1.95 9.63 -2.85
N SER A 143 -3.17 9.92 -3.31
CA SER A 143 -3.40 10.77 -4.49
C SER A 143 -2.80 12.16 -4.29
N VAL A 144 -3.03 12.81 -3.15
CA VAL A 144 -2.42 14.11 -2.84
C VAL A 144 -0.90 14.04 -2.90
N SER A 145 -0.30 12.99 -2.33
CA SER A 145 1.15 12.83 -2.32
C SER A 145 1.72 12.55 -3.71
N VAL A 146 1.03 11.74 -4.51
CA VAL A 146 1.37 11.48 -5.92
C VAL A 146 1.33 12.77 -6.72
N ASN A 147 0.31 13.61 -6.55
CA ASN A 147 0.18 14.86 -7.30
C ASN A 147 1.31 15.84 -6.98
N ASN A 148 1.66 15.96 -5.70
CA ASN A 148 2.76 16.83 -5.27
C ASN A 148 4.11 16.34 -5.83
N ILE A 149 4.40 15.04 -5.70
CA ILE A 149 5.63 14.44 -6.23
C ILE A 149 5.69 14.57 -7.75
N ALA A 150 4.59 14.31 -8.45
CA ALA A 150 4.51 14.45 -9.89
C ALA A 150 4.80 15.88 -10.35
N ALA A 151 4.25 16.88 -9.66
CA ALA A 151 4.52 18.29 -9.96
C ALA A 151 6.01 18.63 -9.81
N ASP A 152 6.66 18.18 -8.72
CA ASP A 152 8.09 18.39 -8.51
C ASP A 152 8.94 17.74 -9.61
N ILE A 153 8.57 16.51 -10.02
CA ILE A 153 9.25 15.80 -11.11
C ILE A 153 9.05 16.52 -12.44
N ASP A 154 7.85 17.02 -12.74
CA ASP A 154 7.58 17.74 -13.99
C ASP A 154 8.35 19.06 -14.08
N ILE A 155 8.51 19.78 -12.96
CA ILE A 155 9.38 20.97 -12.90
C ILE A 155 10.82 20.58 -13.26
N ALA A 156 11.35 19.50 -12.65
CA ALA A 156 12.69 19.01 -12.94
C ALA A 156 12.82 18.53 -14.40
N ARG A 157 11.79 17.90 -14.95
CA ARG A 157 11.73 17.44 -16.35
C ARG A 157 11.81 18.61 -17.32
N LEU A 158 11.01 19.66 -17.11
CA LEU A 158 11.01 20.86 -17.94
C LEU A 158 12.39 21.55 -17.89
N ALA A 159 12.99 21.65 -16.70
CA ALA A 159 14.35 22.17 -16.55
C ALA A 159 15.38 21.32 -17.30
N ALA A 160 15.29 19.99 -17.21
CA ALA A 160 16.16 19.07 -17.96
C ALA A 160 15.97 19.21 -19.48
N LYS A 161 14.73 19.37 -19.95
CA LYS A 161 14.40 19.58 -21.37
C LYS A 161 15.03 20.86 -21.91
N VAL A 162 14.93 21.96 -21.16
CA VAL A 162 15.57 23.23 -21.53
C VAL A 162 17.10 23.06 -21.57
N ARG A 163 17.71 22.46 -20.56
CA ARG A 163 19.16 22.22 -20.52
C ARG A 163 19.64 21.31 -21.66
N ASN A 164 18.90 20.26 -21.99
CA ASN A 164 19.21 19.36 -23.11
C ASN A 164 19.14 20.07 -24.46
N SER A 165 18.14 20.92 -24.67
CA SER A 165 18.02 21.73 -25.90
C SER A 165 19.13 22.79 -26.02
N ALA A 166 19.61 23.31 -24.89
CA ALA A 166 20.68 24.30 -24.83
C ALA A 166 22.10 23.69 -24.85
N ALA A 167 22.23 22.37 -24.78
CA ALA A 167 23.52 21.68 -24.81
C ALA A 167 24.23 21.97 -26.14
N LYS A 168 25.39 22.62 -26.04
CA LYS A 168 26.28 22.95 -27.16
C LYS A 168 27.56 22.11 -27.06
N PRO A 169 28.22 21.82 -28.20
CA PRO A 169 29.54 21.20 -28.14
C PRO A 169 30.48 22.07 -27.30
N PRO A 170 31.30 21.46 -26.43
CA PRO A 170 32.23 22.23 -25.59
C PRO A 170 33.20 23.02 -26.48
N PHE A 171 33.56 24.24 -26.04
CA PHE A 171 34.51 25.12 -26.74
C PHE A 171 35.87 24.44 -27.04
N ASN A 172 36.21 23.37 -26.30
CA ASN A 172 37.36 22.50 -26.52
C ASN A 172 36.95 21.07 -26.91
N ALA A 173 36.13 20.90 -27.95
CA ALA A 173 35.84 19.58 -28.53
C ALA A 173 37.09 18.85 -29.09
N ALA A 174 38.26 19.50 -29.09
CA ALA A 174 39.56 18.90 -29.40
C ALA A 174 40.20 18.15 -28.21
N GLY A 175 39.75 18.38 -26.97
CA GLY A 175 40.22 17.67 -25.79
C GLY A 175 39.62 16.26 -25.63
N PRO A 176 40.19 15.41 -24.76
CA PRO A 176 39.65 14.08 -24.50
C PRO A 176 38.20 14.15 -24.00
N LEU A 177 37.36 13.19 -24.43
CA LEU A 177 35.98 13.04 -24.00
C LEU A 177 35.90 12.75 -22.48
N ASP A 178 35.81 13.80 -21.67
CA ASP A 178 35.99 13.78 -20.21
C ASP A 178 34.75 13.31 -19.40
N LEU A 179 34.03 12.29 -19.89
CA LEU A 179 32.71 11.91 -19.35
C LEU A 179 32.52 10.40 -19.17
N GLY A 180 33.57 9.68 -18.73
CA GLY A 180 33.48 8.27 -18.30
C GLY A 180 33.34 7.23 -19.42
N LEU A 181 33.03 7.66 -20.64
CA LEU A 181 33.12 6.87 -21.88
C LEU A 181 34.36 7.21 -22.71
N GLY A 182 35.27 8.04 -22.18
CA GLY A 182 36.36 8.65 -22.93
C GLY A 182 37.19 7.64 -23.73
N GLU A 183 37.68 6.59 -23.09
CA GLU A 183 38.50 5.57 -23.76
C GLU A 183 37.73 4.78 -24.83
N PHE A 184 36.49 4.39 -24.54
CA PHE A 184 35.66 3.65 -25.49
C PHE A 184 35.23 4.51 -26.69
N ALA A 185 34.87 5.76 -26.44
CA ALA A 185 34.50 6.71 -27.49
C ALA A 185 35.70 7.09 -28.35
N GLU A 186 36.88 7.32 -27.76
CA GLU A 186 38.12 7.53 -28.51
C GLU A 186 38.52 6.27 -29.32
N MET A 187 38.29 5.07 -28.78
CA MET A 187 38.49 3.82 -29.53
C MET A 187 37.54 3.74 -30.74
N GLN A 188 36.26 4.07 -30.59
CA GLN A 188 35.33 4.11 -31.72
C GLN A 188 35.75 5.13 -32.78
N LEU A 189 36.16 6.33 -32.37
CA LEU A 189 36.65 7.36 -33.27
C LEU A 189 37.93 6.90 -34.00
N ALA A 190 38.84 6.21 -33.30
CA ALA A 190 40.04 5.63 -33.89
C ALA A 190 39.71 4.52 -34.91
N VAL A 191 38.71 3.69 -34.63
CA VAL A 191 38.21 2.66 -35.56
C VAL A 191 37.60 3.31 -36.81
N ILE A 192 36.74 4.31 -36.65
CA ILE A 192 36.13 5.07 -37.76
C ILE A 192 37.22 5.73 -38.63
N LYS A 193 38.27 6.29 -38.00
CA LYS A 193 39.43 6.85 -38.70
C LYS A 193 40.19 5.77 -39.50
N LYS A 194 40.42 4.59 -38.91
CA LYS A 194 41.06 3.45 -39.59
C LYS A 194 40.27 2.96 -40.80
N PHE A 195 38.93 3.09 -40.80
CA PHE A 195 38.07 2.74 -41.93
C PHE A 195 37.95 3.84 -43.00
N GLY A 196 38.81 4.88 -42.96
CA GLY A 196 38.93 5.87 -44.02
C GLY A 196 38.10 7.14 -43.83
N ALA A 197 37.56 7.38 -42.63
CA ALA A 197 36.92 8.66 -42.33
C ALA A 197 37.93 9.82 -42.31
N THR A 198 37.52 10.96 -42.85
CA THR A 198 38.32 12.20 -42.84
C THR A 198 38.43 12.80 -41.43
N ASP A 199 39.48 13.58 -41.16
CA ASP A 199 39.63 14.26 -39.86
C ASP A 199 38.44 15.19 -39.54
N ASN A 200 37.80 15.77 -40.57
CA ASN A 200 36.58 16.55 -40.42
C ASN A 200 35.39 15.72 -39.93
N GLN A 201 35.23 14.51 -40.47
CA GLN A 201 34.18 13.57 -40.04
C GLN A 201 34.43 13.06 -38.62
N VAL A 202 35.69 12.76 -38.28
CA VAL A 202 36.07 12.33 -36.92
C VAL A 202 35.81 13.45 -35.91
N ARG A 203 36.15 14.70 -36.23
CA ARG A 203 35.86 15.87 -35.39
C ARG A 203 34.35 16.10 -35.21
N ALA A 204 33.57 16.04 -36.28
CA ALA A 204 32.11 16.17 -36.20
C ALA A 204 31.48 15.06 -35.35
N ALA A 205 31.95 13.82 -35.50
CA ALA A 205 31.53 12.69 -34.67
C ALA A 205 31.88 12.90 -33.19
N ARG A 206 33.10 13.39 -32.89
CA ARG A 206 33.51 13.72 -31.52
C ARG A 206 32.62 14.80 -30.89
N GLU A 207 32.34 15.88 -31.63
CA GLU A 207 31.45 16.94 -31.19
C GLU A 207 30.04 16.40 -30.88
N GLN A 208 29.48 15.58 -31.77
CA GLN A 208 28.18 14.95 -31.57
C GLN A 208 28.18 14.01 -30.36
N MET A 209 29.20 13.17 -30.21
CA MET A 209 29.36 12.29 -29.04
C MET A 209 29.45 13.09 -27.74
N SER A 210 30.17 14.22 -27.75
CA SER A 210 30.28 15.10 -26.58
C SER A 210 28.93 15.69 -26.17
N VAL A 211 28.17 16.24 -27.13
CA VAL A 211 26.81 16.77 -26.88
C VAL A 211 25.88 15.67 -26.38
N ASN A 212 25.88 14.51 -27.03
CA ASN A 212 25.04 13.37 -26.63
C ASN A 212 25.38 12.89 -25.22
N THR A 213 26.66 12.88 -24.84
CA THR A 213 27.09 12.46 -23.50
C THR A 213 26.61 13.47 -22.44
N GLN A 214 26.70 14.78 -22.72
CA GLN A 214 26.14 15.80 -21.82
C GLN A 214 24.62 15.66 -21.67
N ARG A 215 23.90 15.49 -22.78
CA ARG A 215 22.44 15.25 -22.76
C ARG A 215 22.08 14.01 -21.97
N ASN A 216 22.79 12.90 -22.21
CA ASN A 216 22.59 11.66 -21.47
C ASN A 216 22.84 11.85 -19.96
N LYS A 217 23.92 12.57 -19.58
CA LYS A 217 24.21 12.87 -18.17
C LYS A 217 23.06 13.64 -17.51
N MET A 218 22.51 14.64 -18.18
CA MET A 218 21.37 15.42 -17.66
C MET A 218 20.11 14.57 -17.55
N THR A 219 19.82 13.73 -18.55
CA THR A 219 18.69 12.79 -18.52
C THR A 219 18.84 11.75 -17.40
N VAL A 220 20.05 11.20 -17.18
CA VAL A 220 20.33 10.27 -16.08
C VAL A 220 20.14 10.94 -14.72
N GLN A 221 20.60 12.19 -14.56
CA GLN A 221 20.37 12.96 -13.34
C GLN A 221 18.88 13.18 -13.08
N TYR A 222 18.12 13.56 -14.11
CA TYR A 222 16.67 13.70 -14.02
C TYR A 222 15.98 12.39 -13.65
N THR A 223 16.26 11.28 -14.36
CA THR A 223 15.61 10.00 -14.09
C THR A 223 15.96 9.45 -12.71
N THR A 224 17.18 9.68 -12.23
CA THR A 224 17.60 9.33 -10.86
C THR A 224 16.82 10.16 -9.83
N PHE A 225 16.70 11.47 -10.06
CA PHE A 225 15.88 12.34 -9.21
C PHE A 225 14.42 11.88 -9.19
N ALA A 226 13.80 11.66 -10.36
CA ALA A 226 12.42 11.22 -10.47
C ALA A 226 12.15 9.92 -9.71
N ARG A 227 13.03 8.91 -9.84
CA ARG A 227 12.90 7.65 -9.08
C ARG A 227 13.05 7.85 -7.59
N SER A 228 13.97 8.72 -7.17
CA SER A 228 14.15 9.06 -5.75
C SER A 228 12.89 9.73 -5.19
N GLU A 229 12.29 10.65 -5.93
CA GLU A 229 11.05 11.34 -5.53
C GLU A 229 9.86 10.37 -5.45
N ILE A 230 9.64 9.53 -6.47
CA ILE A 230 8.62 8.48 -6.43
C ILE A 230 8.86 7.53 -5.24
N GLY A 231 10.13 7.22 -4.95
CA GLY A 231 10.55 6.41 -3.82
C GLY A 231 10.08 6.94 -2.45
N LYS A 232 9.87 8.27 -2.30
CA LYS A 232 9.37 8.88 -1.06
C LYS A 232 7.95 8.43 -0.69
N LEU A 233 7.16 7.95 -1.65
CA LEU A 233 5.82 7.39 -1.38
C LEU A 233 5.88 6.20 -0.41
N ASN A 234 7.00 5.47 -0.33
CA ASN A 234 7.18 4.41 0.66
C ASN A 234 7.23 4.92 2.11
N GLN A 235 7.46 6.21 2.31
CA GLN A 235 7.58 6.87 3.61
C GLN A 235 6.38 7.77 3.92
N LEU A 236 5.28 7.59 3.19
CA LEU A 236 4.07 8.39 3.35
C LEU A 236 3.50 8.27 4.76
N VAL A 237 3.15 9.42 5.34
CA VAL A 237 2.48 9.49 6.64
C VAL A 237 0.99 9.29 6.43
N TRP A 238 0.50 8.14 6.87
CA TRP A 238 -0.91 7.76 6.72
C TRP A 238 -1.80 8.47 7.74
N PRO A 239 -3.06 8.79 7.38
CA PRO A 239 -4.04 9.31 8.34
C PRO A 239 -4.23 8.33 9.51
N LYS A 240 -4.43 8.87 10.72
CA LYS A 240 -4.54 8.08 11.97
C LYS A 240 -5.88 7.33 12.12
N ASN A 241 -6.67 7.21 11.07
CA ASN A 241 -7.99 6.61 11.15
C ASN A 241 -7.91 5.14 10.75
N THR A 242 -7.48 4.29 11.70
CA THR A 242 -7.83 2.86 11.90
C THR A 242 -6.73 2.21 12.75
N ASP A 243 -6.70 2.54 14.04
CA ASP A 243 -6.29 1.58 15.07
C ASP A 243 -7.55 1.18 15.85
#